data_AF-A0A6B2SWY0-F1
#
_entry.id   AF-A0A6B2SWY0-F1
#
_cell.length_a   1.000
_cell.length_b   1.000
_cell.length_c   1.000
_cell.angle_alpha   90.00
_cell.angle_beta   90.00
_cell.angle_gamma   90.00
#
_symmetry.space_group_name_H-M   'P 1'
#
loop_
_entity.id
_entity.type
_entity.pdbx_description
1 polymer ?
#
loop_
_entity_poly.entity_id
_entity_poly.type
_entity_poly.pdbx_seq_one_letter_code
_entity_poly.pdbx_strand_id
1 'polypeptide(L)' 'MAAHLLAPGRFTAALAGAGADAVADPIADHPEIAGLVLRRYEAALHRPGGPVVRFGAAA' A
#
# COMPACT_ATOMS: atom_id res chain seq x y z
N MET A 1 -18.45 -3.93 -1.00
CA MET A 1 -17.18 -4.54 -0.52
C MET A 1 -16.03 -3.54 -0.67
N ALA A 2 -15.10 -3.46 0.27
CA ALA A 2 -13.92 -2.60 0.14
C ALA A 2 -12.87 -3.26 -0.76
N ALA A 3 -12.43 -2.58 -1.82
CA ALA A 3 -11.39 -3.08 -2.73
C ALA A 3 -10.00 -2.77 -2.14
N HIS A 4 -9.36 -3.75 -1.50
CA HIS A 4 -7.98 -3.61 -0.99
C HIS A 4 -6.91 -3.73 -2.09
N LEU A 5 -7.17 -3.09 -3.23
CA LEU A 5 -6.27 -3.08 -4.39
C LEU A 5 -5.48 -1.78 -4.38
N LEU A 6 -4.16 -1.90 -4.53
CA LEU A 6 -3.22 -0.77 -4.45
C LEU A 6 -3.01 -0.06 -5.79
N ALA A 7 -3.63 -0.54 -6.87
CA ALA A 7 -3.62 0.08 -8.18
C ALA A 7 -4.80 -0.42 -9.04
N PRO A 8 -5.28 0.39 -10.00
CA PRO A 8 -6.16 -0.08 -11.07
C PRO A 8 -5.49 -1.18 -11.92
N GLY A 9 -6.27 -2.17 -12.39
CA GLY A 9 -5.76 -3.19 -13.30
C GLY A 9 -6.67 -4.40 -13.47
N ARG A 10 -6.10 -5.54 -13.88
CA ARG A 10 -6.88 -6.77 -14.17
C ARG A 10 -7.80 -7.21 -13.02
N PHE A 11 -7.38 -6.98 -11.78
CA PHE A 11 -8.14 -7.37 -10.60
C PHE A 11 -9.26 -6.40 -10.24
N THR A 12 -9.09 -5.10 -10.50
CA THR A 12 -10.20 -4.15 -10.33
C THR A 12 -11.29 -4.43 -11.36
N ALA A 13 -10.92 -4.77 -12.59
CA ALA A 13 -11.86 -5.17 -13.64
C ALA A 13 -12.61 -6.47 -13.31
N ALA A 14 -11.90 -7.49 -12.82
CA ALA A 14 -12.51 -8.75 -12.41
C ALA A 14 -13.48 -8.56 -11.23
N LEU A 15 -13.13 -7.71 -10.26
CA LEU A 15 -13.98 -7.44 -9.10
C LEU A 15 -15.26 -6.68 -9.48
N ALA A 16 -15.17 -5.71 -10.40
CA ALA A 16 -16.34 -5.01 -10.92
C ALA A 16 -17.32 -5.97 -11.64
N GLY A 17 -16.80 -7.01 -12.28
CA GLY A 17 -17.61 -8.04 -12.96
C GLY A 17 -18.09 -9.19 -12.06
N ALA A 18 -17.75 -9.20 -10.77
CA ALA A 18 -18.02 -10.33 -9.87
C ALA A 18 -19.48 -10.42 -9.37
N GLY A 19 -20.36 -9.49 -9.79
CA GLY A 19 -21.77 -9.49 -9.40
C GLY A 19 -22.03 -8.98 -7.99
N ALA A 20 -21.12 -8.18 -7.41
CA ALA A 20 -21.34 -7.53 -6.13
C ALA A 20 -22.24 -6.30 -6.28
N ASP A 21 -23.14 -6.06 -5.32
CA ASP A 21 -24.07 -4.92 -5.33
C ASP A 21 -23.35 -3.56 -5.33
N ALA A 22 -22.17 -3.49 -4.70
CA ALA A 22 -21.30 -2.33 -4.71
C ALA A 22 -19.83 -2.70 -4.50
N VAL A 23 -18.96 -2.13 -5.33
CA VAL A 23 -17.50 -2.22 -5.25
C VAL A 23 -16.95 -0.81 -5.08
N ALA A 24 -16.18 -0.58 -4.00
CA ALA A 24 -15.50 0.70 -3.80
C ALA A 24 -14.30 0.83 -4.75
N ASP A 25 -13.91 2.07 -5.04
CA ASP A 25 -12.69 2.36 -5.79
C ASP A 25 -11.45 1.73 -5.12
N PRO A 26 -10.42 1.34 -5.89
CA PRO A 26 -9.17 0.86 -5.32
C PRO A 26 -8.54 1.93 -4.43
N ILE A 27 -7.92 1.51 -3.33
CA ILE A 27 -7.21 2.40 -2.41
C ILE A 27 -6.10 3.18 -3.12
N ALA A 28 -5.47 2.58 -4.13
CA ALA A 28 -4.49 3.25 -4.99
C ALA A 28 -3.43 4.04 -4.20
N ASP A 29 -3.24 5.31 -4.55
CA ASP A 29 -2.27 6.25 -3.99
C ASP A 29 -2.83 7.10 -2.83
N HIS A 30 -3.85 6.62 -2.13
CA HIS A 30 -4.44 7.34 -1.00
C HIS A 30 -3.37 7.84 0.00
N PRO A 31 -3.37 9.13 0.40
CA PRO A 31 -2.27 9.74 1.14
C PRO A 31 -1.97 9.05 2.48
N GLU A 32 -2.99 8.49 3.13
CA GLU A 32 -2.80 7.72 4.37
C GLU A 32 -1.99 6.43 4.17
N ILE A 33 -1.95 5.86 2.97
CA ILE A 33 -1.12 4.70 2.65
C ILE A 33 0.36 5.09 2.65
N ALA A 34 0.72 6.25 2.11
CA ALA A 34 2.09 6.75 2.21
C ALA A 34 2.52 6.92 3.68
N GLY A 35 1.63 7.49 4.51
CA GLY A 35 1.85 7.58 5.95
C GLY A 35 1.99 6.22 6.64
N LEU A 36 1.18 5.23 6.26
CA LEU A 36 1.27 3.86 6.77
C LEU A 36 2.59 3.19 6.37
N VAL A 37 3.02 3.35 5.12
CA VAL A 37 4.28 2.81 4.60
C VAL A 37 5.45 3.41 5.36
N LEU A 38 5.47 4.72 5.57
CA LEU A 38 6.52 5.39 6.34
C LEU A 38 6.62 4.82 7.76
N ARG A 39 5.49 4.72 8.48
CA ARG A 39 5.47 4.13 9.84
C ARG A 39 5.98 2.69 9.87
N ARG A 40 5.71 1.90 8.83
CA ARG A 40 6.19 0.51 8.71
C ARG A 40 7.71 0.47 8.52
N TYR A 41 8.27 1.37 7.72
CA TYR A 41 9.73 1.48 7.57
C TYR A 41 10.40 1.94 8.86
N GLU A 42 9.86 2.95 9.53
CA GLU A 42 10.35 3.40 10.83
C GLU A 42 10.34 2.26 11.85
N ALA A 43 9.22 1.54 11.97
CA ALA A 43 9.13 0.39 12.86
C ALA A 43 10.13 -0.73 12.52
N ALA A 44 10.47 -0.93 11.24
CA ALA A 44 11.47 -1.91 10.83
C ALA A 44 12.89 -1.51 11.22
N LEU A 45 13.22 -0.22 11.17
CA LEU A 45 14.53 0.31 11.60
C LEU A 45 14.74 0.17 13.11
N HIS A 46 13.68 0.30 13.90
CA HIS A 46 13.75 0.17 15.37
C HIS A 46 13.65 -1.28 15.86
N ARG A 47 13.44 -2.24 14.95
CA ARG A 47 13.36 -3.66 15.31
C ARG A 47 14.76 -4.24 15.58
N PRO A 48 14.99 -4.94 16.70
CA PRO A 48 16.21 -5.71 16.91
C PRO A 48 16.42 -6.73 15.78
N GLY A 49 17.58 -6.72 15.14
CA GLY A 49 17.86 -7.56 13.95
C GLY A 49 17.18 -7.07 12.66
N GLY A 50 16.68 -5.83 12.65
CA GLY A 50 16.11 -5.20 11.47
C GLY A 50 17.14 -4.92 10.37
N PRO A 51 16.68 -4.62 9.14
CA PRO A 51 17.55 -4.28 8.03
C PRO A 51 18.36 -3.01 8.31
N VAL A 52 19.67 -3.05 8.08
CA VAL A 52 20.54 -1.87 8.14
C VAL A 52 20.43 -1.11 6.82
N VAL A 53 19.68 -0.01 6.82
CA VAL A 53 19.59 0.89 5.67
C VAL A 53 20.69 1.95 5.78
N ARG A 54 21.64 1.97 4.83
CA ARG A 54 22.61 3.06 4.71
C ARG A 54 22.05 4.14 3.81
N PHE A 55 21.80 5.32 4.37
CA PHE A 55 21.50 6.50 3.56
C PHE A 55 22.83 7.04 3.02
N GLY A 56 23.00 7.03 1.70
CA GLY A 56 24.06 7.79 1.06
C GLY A 56 23.77 9.28 1.21
N ALA A 57 24.79 10.09 1.51
CA ALA A 57 24.65 11.53 1.45
C ALA A 57 24.29 11.92 0.00
N ALA A 58 23.11 12.51 -0.18
CA ALA A 58 22.80 13.21 -1.42
C ALA A 58 23.74 14.41 -1.51
N ALA A 59 24.61 14.39 -2.52
CA ALA A 59 25.51 15.50 -2.87
C ALA A 59 24.72 16.66 -3.51
#